data_AF-Q88ZH4-F1
#
_entry.id   AF-Q88ZH4-F1
#
_cell.length_a   1.000
_cell.length_b   1.000
_cell.length_c   1.000
_cell.angle_alpha   90.00
_cell.angle_beta   90.00
_cell.angle_gamma   90.00
#
_symmetry.space_group_name_H-M   'P 1'
#
loop_
_entity.id
_entity.type
_entity.pdbx_description
1 polymer ?
#
loop_
_entity_poly.entity_id
_entity_poly.type
_entity_poly.pdbx_seq_one_letter_code
_entity_poly.pdbx_strand_id
1 'polypeptide(L)'
;MENQYKVELHNVTKEYDLYRSNNDKLKHFFNIGNVDVPRFWSLKGVSLNVKPGEALGIIGINGSGKSTISNIISGIIPQTTGTVDVHGDTSIISIGAGLKWNLTGDENIRLKGLMQGLSIKEIQAVRDDIVDFADIGDFIGQPVKDYSTGMRSRLGFAIAVHINPDIMIIDEALSVGDDTFYQKCVDKIMEFKKQGKTIIFVSHNLRQVELLCDRVAWMHFGDLLEVGETKETVDHYRKFSKDFKAQTAAYRKKYQVGKKKEQADFDIVAYERQLVEEKAKDSDKSKQAVSRQVHRTLYKQILPEKMTIATKLVMLVAIVLFVFFALVNVSGHSVTSAIENPTVLLHPVNHYIKSQSVLFNSK
;
A
#
# COMPACT_ATOMS: atom_id res chain seq x y z
N MET A 1 -24.81 -4.31 -16.67
CA MET A 1 -23.88 -5.41 -16.97
C MET A 1 -23.30 -5.82 -15.64
N GLU A 2 -23.57 -7.03 -15.19
CA GLU A 2 -22.94 -7.56 -13.96
C GLU A 2 -21.44 -7.68 -14.25
N ASN A 3 -20.60 -7.00 -13.47
CA ASN A 3 -19.15 -7.06 -13.71
C ASN A 3 -18.66 -8.49 -13.49
N GLN A 4 -17.86 -9.02 -14.41
CA GLN A 4 -17.31 -10.38 -14.30
C GLN A 4 -16.39 -10.55 -13.07
N TYR A 5 -15.92 -9.44 -12.50
CA TYR A 5 -15.06 -9.37 -11.32
C TYR A 5 -15.37 -8.14 -10.46
N LYS A 6 -15.03 -8.24 -9.17
CA LYS A 6 -15.00 -7.13 -8.20
C LYS A 6 -13.58 -6.59 -8.00
N VAL A 7 -12.57 -7.46 -8.08
CA VAL A 7 -11.14 -7.11 -8.06
C VAL A 7 -10.41 -7.87 -9.14
N GLU A 8 -9.58 -7.19 -9.91
CA GLU A 8 -8.74 -7.80 -10.93
C GLU A 8 -7.33 -7.21 -10.94
N LEU A 9 -6.34 -8.08 -10.82
CA LEU A 9 -4.92 -7.80 -10.89
C LEU A 9 -4.37 -8.44 -12.16
N HIS A 10 -3.60 -7.69 -12.94
CA HIS A 10 -2.84 -8.22 -14.07
C HIS A 10 -1.36 -7.89 -13.95
N ASN A 11 -0.53 -8.92 -13.87
CA ASN A 11 0.93 -8.85 -13.88
C ASN A 11 1.46 -7.82 -12.88
N VAL A 12 0.85 -7.78 -11.70
CA VAL A 12 1.15 -6.80 -10.66
C VAL A 12 2.49 -7.12 -10.00
N THR A 13 3.37 -6.13 -9.96
CA THR A 13 4.67 -6.24 -9.30
C THR A 13 4.78 -5.22 -8.18
N LYS A 14 5.63 -5.50 -7.20
CA LYS A 14 5.94 -4.52 -6.15
C LYS A 14 7.36 -4.67 -5.65
N GLU A 15 8.16 -3.66 -5.94
CA GLU A 15 9.52 -3.48 -5.46
C GLU A 15 9.53 -2.63 -4.18
N TYR A 16 10.48 -2.92 -3.30
CA TYR A 16 10.81 -2.11 -2.14
C TYR A 16 12.31 -1.86 -2.07
N ASP A 17 12.67 -0.61 -1.77
CA ASP A 17 14.02 -0.19 -1.45
C ASP A 17 14.35 -0.48 0.02
N LEU A 18 15.40 -1.26 0.29
CA LEU A 18 15.88 -1.60 1.63
C LEU A 18 16.92 -0.58 2.11
N TYR A 19 16.44 0.62 2.46
CA TYR A 19 17.30 1.61 3.09
C TYR A 19 17.75 1.13 4.48
N ARG A 20 19.06 1.21 4.77
CA ARG A 20 19.59 0.92 6.12
C ARG A 20 19.31 2.06 7.09
N SER A 21 19.16 3.28 6.59
CA SER A 21 18.91 4.49 7.37
C SER A 21 18.13 5.54 6.59
N ASN A 22 17.41 6.43 7.29
CA ASN A 22 16.78 7.62 6.68
C ASN A 22 17.81 8.53 5.98
N ASN A 23 19.06 8.55 6.44
CA ASN A 23 20.13 9.31 5.79
C ASN A 23 20.49 8.72 4.41
N ASP A 24 20.47 7.39 4.26
CA ASP A 24 20.72 6.72 2.98
C ASP A 24 19.62 7.05 1.97
N LYS A 25 18.37 7.14 2.43
CA LYS A 25 17.24 7.58 1.61
C LYS A 25 17.43 9.01 1.08
N LEU A 26 17.87 9.95 1.91
CA LEU A 26 18.15 11.32 1.49
C LEU A 26 19.33 11.39 0.52
N LYS A 27 20.43 10.69 0.82
CA LYS A 27 21.62 10.63 -0.05
C LYS A 27 21.28 10.05 -1.43
N HIS A 28 20.54 8.95 -1.49
CA HIS A 28 20.08 8.37 -2.75
C HIS A 28 19.16 9.33 -3.52
N PHE A 29 18.23 10.00 -2.84
CA PHE A 29 17.34 10.99 -3.47
C PHE A 29 18.10 12.15 -4.14
N PHE A 30 19.14 12.68 -3.49
CA PHE A 30 19.98 13.75 -4.03
C PHE A 30 21.17 13.26 -4.87
N ASN A 31 21.30 11.93 -5.08
CA ASN A 31 22.47 11.31 -5.70
C ASN A 31 23.81 11.74 -5.06
N ILE A 32 23.82 11.97 -3.74
CA ILE A 32 24.99 12.38 -2.96
C ILE A 32 25.73 11.12 -2.48
N GLY A 33 26.74 10.73 -3.25
CA GLY A 33 27.53 9.51 -3.02
C GLY A 33 26.88 8.26 -3.64
N ASN A 34 27.71 7.26 -3.95
CA ASN A 34 27.27 5.99 -4.52
C ASN A 34 26.65 5.09 -3.43
N VAL A 35 25.48 5.47 -2.91
CA VAL A 35 24.73 4.64 -1.96
C VAL A 35 23.98 3.58 -2.76
N ASP A 36 24.56 2.39 -2.83
CA ASP A 36 23.85 1.21 -3.35
C ASP A 36 22.75 0.81 -2.36
N VAL A 37 21.49 0.89 -2.82
CA VAL A 37 20.31 0.55 -2.01
C VAL A 37 19.81 -0.81 -2.48
N PRO A 38 19.95 -1.86 -1.66
CA PRO A 38 19.43 -3.17 -2.02
C PRO A 38 17.93 -3.08 -2.26
N ARG A 39 17.45 -3.74 -3.31
CA ARG A 39 16.02 -3.81 -3.63
C ARG A 39 15.52 -5.24 -3.50
N PHE A 40 14.23 -5.39 -3.26
CA PHE A 40 13.58 -6.69 -3.35
C PHE A 40 12.17 -6.60 -3.91
N TRP A 41 11.78 -7.62 -4.66
CA TRP A 41 10.46 -7.76 -5.24
C TRP A 41 9.55 -8.60 -4.34
N SER A 42 8.64 -7.92 -3.67
CA SER A 42 7.61 -8.52 -2.83
C SER A 42 6.49 -9.18 -3.63
N LEU A 43 6.23 -8.71 -4.86
CA LEU A 43 5.34 -9.33 -5.86
C LEU A 43 6.04 -9.30 -7.23
N LYS A 44 5.97 -10.41 -7.96
CA LYS A 44 6.73 -10.67 -9.19
C LYS A 44 5.83 -11.00 -10.39
N GLY A 45 4.79 -10.20 -10.62
CA GLY A 45 3.91 -10.38 -11.77
C GLY A 45 2.66 -11.18 -11.44
N VAL A 46 2.01 -10.82 -10.33
CA VAL A 46 0.82 -11.51 -9.83
C VAL A 46 -0.41 -11.08 -10.61
N SER A 47 -1.11 -12.07 -11.18
CA SER A 47 -2.42 -11.90 -11.80
C SER A 47 -3.47 -12.66 -10.99
N LEU A 48 -4.53 -11.97 -10.55
CA LEU A 48 -5.53 -12.52 -9.64
C LEU A 48 -6.88 -11.88 -9.91
N ASN A 49 -7.94 -12.68 -9.94
CA ASN A 49 -9.30 -12.21 -10.15
C ASN A 49 -10.21 -12.68 -9.00
N VAL A 50 -11.00 -11.75 -8.45
CA VAL A 50 -11.98 -11.96 -7.40
C VAL A 50 -13.36 -11.60 -7.95
N LYS A 51 -14.29 -12.55 -7.89
CA LYS A 51 -15.67 -12.39 -8.35
C LYS A 51 -16.49 -11.55 -7.37
N PRO A 52 -17.58 -10.90 -7.83
CA PRO A 52 -18.54 -10.27 -6.93
C PRO A 52 -19.13 -11.30 -5.94
N GLY A 53 -19.22 -10.94 -4.66
CA GLY A 53 -19.76 -11.79 -3.60
C GLY A 53 -18.90 -12.98 -3.17
N GLU A 54 -17.72 -13.15 -3.77
CA GLU A 54 -16.77 -14.22 -3.41
C GLU A 54 -16.01 -13.88 -2.13
N ALA A 55 -15.80 -14.88 -1.28
CA ALA A 55 -14.80 -14.84 -0.22
C ALA A 55 -13.51 -15.55 -0.68
N LEU A 56 -12.48 -14.77 -1.02
CA LEU A 56 -11.17 -15.28 -1.44
C LEU A 56 -10.19 -15.29 -0.26
N GLY A 57 -9.63 -16.46 0.07
CA GLY A 57 -8.52 -16.59 1.01
C GLY A 57 -7.17 -16.30 0.34
N ILE A 58 -6.27 -15.54 0.97
CA ILE A 58 -4.88 -15.40 0.54
C ILE A 58 -3.98 -16.06 1.58
N ILE A 59 -3.36 -17.18 1.20
CA ILE A 59 -2.51 -18.00 2.07
C ILE A 59 -1.06 -17.96 1.64
N GLY A 60 -0.18 -18.39 2.54
CA GLY A 60 1.27 -18.47 2.28
C GLY A 60 2.09 -18.19 3.53
N ILE A 61 3.38 -18.46 3.44
CA ILE A 61 4.33 -18.21 4.53
C ILE A 61 4.54 -16.71 4.80
N ASN A 62 5.19 -16.37 5.92
CA ASN A 62 5.58 -14.99 6.19
C ASN A 62 6.58 -14.50 5.14
N GLY A 63 6.38 -13.28 4.66
CA GLY A 63 7.17 -12.70 3.56
C GLY A 63 6.80 -13.20 2.17
N SER A 64 5.68 -13.94 2.00
CA SER A 64 5.25 -14.39 0.67
C SER A 64 4.59 -13.32 -0.21
N GLY A 65 4.29 -12.14 0.35
CA GLY A 65 3.64 -11.03 -0.37
C GLY A 65 2.18 -10.77 0.03
N LYS A 66 1.58 -11.55 0.95
CA LYS A 66 0.15 -11.43 1.31
C LYS A 66 -0.30 -10.03 1.76
N SER A 67 0.39 -9.43 2.72
CA SER A 67 0.06 -8.07 3.17
C SER A 67 0.34 -7.03 2.09
N THR A 68 1.34 -7.26 1.21
CA THR A 68 1.60 -6.37 0.08
C THR A 68 0.44 -6.37 -0.91
N ILE A 69 -0.02 -7.56 -1.35
CA ILE A 69 -1.15 -7.66 -2.28
C ILE A 69 -2.44 -7.10 -1.66
N SER A 70 -2.68 -7.36 -0.37
CA SER A 70 -3.78 -6.79 0.40
C SER A 70 -3.72 -5.25 0.47
N ASN A 71 -2.55 -4.67 0.72
CA ASN A 71 -2.34 -3.22 0.76
C ASN A 71 -2.48 -2.57 -0.63
N ILE A 72 -2.15 -3.29 -1.71
CA ILE A 72 -2.37 -2.82 -3.08
C ILE A 72 -3.86 -2.82 -3.42
N ILE A 73 -4.57 -3.90 -3.12
CA ILE A 73 -6.01 -4.00 -3.39
C ILE A 73 -6.79 -2.95 -2.60
N SER A 74 -6.42 -2.70 -1.34
CA SER A 74 -7.02 -1.64 -0.51
C SER A 74 -6.61 -0.21 -0.90
N GLY A 75 -5.72 -0.04 -1.88
CA GLY A 75 -5.24 1.28 -2.31
C GLY A 75 -4.32 2.00 -1.31
N ILE A 76 -3.85 1.33 -0.25
CA ILE A 76 -2.92 1.92 0.73
C ILE A 76 -1.55 2.16 0.10
N ILE A 77 -1.10 1.24 -0.75
CA ILE A 77 0.15 1.39 -1.49
C ILE A 77 -0.10 1.14 -2.98
N PRO A 78 0.57 1.88 -3.88
CA PRO A 78 0.52 1.56 -5.30
C PRO A 78 1.41 0.37 -5.63
N GLN A 79 1.07 -0.35 -6.69
CA GLN A 79 1.94 -1.30 -7.36
C GLN A 79 3.13 -0.61 -8.05
N THR A 80 4.18 -1.36 -8.38
CA THR A 80 5.31 -0.87 -9.19
C THR A 80 5.00 -0.96 -10.67
N THR A 81 4.48 -2.10 -11.14
CA THR A 81 3.96 -2.31 -12.50
C THR A 81 2.71 -3.17 -12.47
N GLY A 82 2.05 -3.29 -13.61
CA GLY A 82 0.81 -4.04 -13.78
C GLY A 82 -0.42 -3.18 -13.50
N THR A 83 -1.59 -3.79 -13.66
CA THR A 83 -2.86 -3.11 -13.45
C THR A 83 -3.61 -3.69 -12.27
N VAL A 84 -4.18 -2.79 -11.47
CA VAL A 84 -5.06 -3.08 -10.34
C VAL A 84 -6.38 -2.40 -10.66
N ASP A 85 -7.45 -3.17 -10.75
CA ASP A 85 -8.80 -2.66 -10.96
C ASP A 85 -9.73 -3.16 -9.87
N VAL A 86 -10.39 -2.23 -9.19
CA VAL A 86 -11.15 -2.47 -7.96
C VAL A 86 -12.48 -1.73 -8.09
N HIS A 87 -13.58 -2.47 -8.05
CA HIS A 87 -14.92 -1.92 -8.23
C HIS A 87 -15.64 -1.79 -6.88
N GLY A 88 -15.67 -0.58 -6.32
CA GLY A 88 -16.36 -0.26 -5.08
C GLY A 88 -15.42 0.01 -3.91
N ASP A 89 -16.00 0.39 -2.77
CA ASP A 89 -15.23 0.83 -1.62
C ASP A 89 -14.57 -0.34 -0.88
N THR A 90 -13.28 -0.20 -0.58
CA THR A 90 -12.49 -1.17 0.16
C THR A 90 -12.33 -0.75 1.62
N SER A 91 -12.52 -1.67 2.55
CA SER A 91 -12.11 -1.49 3.95
C SER A 91 -11.14 -2.59 4.36
N ILE A 92 -9.98 -2.19 4.89
CA ILE A 92 -9.00 -3.12 5.44
C ILE A 92 -9.14 -3.21 6.97
N ILE A 93 -9.16 -4.45 7.47
CA ILE A 93 -9.13 -4.81 8.88
C ILE A 93 -7.79 -5.45 9.15
N SER A 94 -6.98 -4.85 10.02
CA SER A 94 -5.76 -5.45 10.54
C SER A 94 -5.65 -5.10 12.02
N ILE A 95 -5.09 -6.02 12.82
CA ILE A 95 -4.94 -5.96 14.29
C ILE A 95 -4.48 -4.57 14.79
N GLY A 96 -3.72 -3.81 14.00
CA GLY A 96 -3.32 -2.44 14.33
C GLY A 96 -3.35 -1.43 13.19
N ALA A 97 -3.76 -1.81 11.97
CA ALA A 97 -3.58 -0.91 10.83
C ALA A 97 -4.65 0.18 10.78
N GLY A 98 -4.18 1.41 11.02
CA GLY A 98 -4.86 2.62 10.60
C GLY A 98 -5.67 3.30 11.69
N LEU A 99 -5.80 2.74 12.90
CA LEU A 99 -6.18 3.56 14.05
C LEU A 99 -5.04 4.57 14.32
N LYS A 100 -5.39 5.82 14.57
CA LYS A 100 -4.46 6.86 15.02
C LYS A 100 -4.38 6.80 16.54
N TRP A 101 -3.21 6.46 17.05
CA TRP A 101 -3.00 6.13 18.46
C TRP A 101 -3.19 7.35 19.38
N ASN A 102 -2.90 8.55 18.87
CA ASN A 102 -3.08 9.79 19.63
C ASN A 102 -4.54 10.27 19.65
N LEU A 103 -5.42 9.67 18.85
CA LEU A 103 -6.84 10.00 18.81
C LEU A 103 -7.63 9.06 19.72
N THR A 104 -8.77 9.52 20.23
CA THR A 104 -9.71 8.69 20.99
C THR A 104 -10.36 7.63 20.12
N GLY A 105 -11.03 6.65 20.73
CA GLY A 105 -11.82 5.68 19.99
C GLY A 105 -12.89 6.34 19.11
N ASP A 106 -13.59 7.33 19.66
CA ASP A 106 -14.58 8.14 18.94
C ASP A 106 -14.01 8.90 17.75
N GLU A 107 -12.87 9.55 17.94
CA GLU A 107 -12.19 10.26 16.86
C GLU A 107 -11.71 9.31 15.77
N ASN A 108 -11.33 8.09 16.13
CA ASN A 108 -10.98 7.05 15.17
C ASN A 108 -12.19 6.56 14.37
N ILE A 109 -13.35 6.34 15.02
CA ILE A 109 -14.61 6.01 14.34
C ILE A 109 -14.92 7.09 13.31
N ARG A 110 -14.90 8.36 13.73
CA ARG A 110 -15.18 9.50 12.88
C ARG A 110 -14.19 9.64 11.73
N LEU A 111 -12.88 9.56 12.02
CA LEU A 111 -11.84 9.68 11.02
C LEU A 111 -11.98 8.59 9.95
N LYS A 112 -12.20 7.34 10.37
CA LYS A 112 -12.35 6.21 9.45
C LYS A 112 -13.60 6.31 8.60
N GLY A 113 -14.74 6.69 9.18
CA GLY A 113 -15.97 6.92 8.43
C GLY A 113 -15.79 8.02 7.38
N LEU A 114 -15.17 9.15 7.75
CA LEU A 114 -14.89 10.25 6.82
C LEU A 114 -13.95 9.84 5.68
N MET A 115 -12.91 9.05 5.99
CA MET A 115 -11.99 8.51 4.97
C MET A 115 -12.69 7.57 3.98
N GLN A 116 -13.81 6.97 4.38
CA GLN A 116 -14.65 6.08 3.56
C GLN A 116 -15.83 6.82 2.92
N GLY A 117 -15.83 8.16 2.96
CA GLY A 117 -16.84 8.99 2.30
C GLY A 117 -18.16 9.15 3.07
N LEU A 118 -18.29 8.59 4.28
CA LEU A 118 -19.50 8.76 5.08
C LEU A 118 -19.64 10.21 5.58
N SER A 119 -20.86 10.70 5.58
CA SER A 119 -21.23 11.95 6.24
C SER A 119 -21.17 11.80 7.76
N ILE A 120 -21.04 12.94 8.46
CA ILE A 120 -21.08 12.96 9.94
C ILE A 120 -22.37 12.34 10.48
N LYS A 121 -23.50 12.51 9.77
CA LYS A 121 -24.79 11.94 10.16
C LYS A 121 -24.80 10.41 10.07
N GLU A 122 -24.25 9.84 9.00
CA GLU A 122 -24.13 8.39 8.84
C GLU A 122 -23.19 7.79 9.88
N ILE A 123 -22.07 8.45 10.16
CA ILE A 123 -21.13 8.05 11.22
C ILE A 123 -21.82 8.04 12.58
N GLN A 124 -22.60 9.08 12.91
CA GLN A 124 -23.35 9.12 14.16
C GLN A 124 -24.40 8.00 14.25
N ALA A 125 -25.03 7.63 13.13
CA ALA A 125 -26.04 6.58 13.10
C ALA A 125 -25.49 5.17 13.38
N VAL A 126 -24.22 4.91 13.05
CA VAL A 126 -23.56 3.61 13.30
C VAL A 126 -22.61 3.63 14.50
N ARG A 127 -22.40 4.79 15.13
CA ARG A 127 -21.41 4.97 16.20
C ARG A 127 -21.67 4.03 17.36
N ASP A 128 -22.90 4.01 17.88
CA ASP A 128 -23.22 3.27 19.09
C ASP A 128 -23.15 1.75 18.84
N ASP A 129 -23.59 1.28 17.66
CA ASP A 129 -23.41 -0.11 17.22
C ASP A 129 -21.93 -0.52 17.19
N ILE A 130 -21.04 0.38 16.74
CA ILE A 130 -19.58 0.13 16.75
C ILE A 130 -19.06 -0.01 18.18
N VAL A 131 -19.47 0.89 19.09
CA VAL A 131 -19.02 0.88 20.49
C VAL A 131 -19.50 -0.40 21.19
N ASP A 132 -20.75 -0.77 20.99
CA ASP A 132 -21.38 -1.96 21.57
C ASP A 132 -20.79 -3.25 20.99
N PHE A 133 -20.54 -3.29 19.68
CA PHE A 133 -19.87 -4.44 19.06
C PHE A 133 -18.46 -4.61 19.60
N ALA A 134 -17.70 -3.52 19.70
CA ALA A 134 -16.31 -3.54 20.17
C ALA A 134 -16.20 -3.84 21.67
N ASP A 135 -17.27 -3.64 22.44
CA ASP A 135 -17.32 -3.85 23.88
C ASP A 135 -16.17 -3.13 24.62
N ILE A 136 -16.05 -1.83 24.31
CA ILE A 136 -15.01 -0.93 24.84
C ILE A 136 -15.56 -0.04 25.97
N GLY A 137 -16.88 0.18 26.01
CA GLY A 137 -17.54 0.98 27.03
C GLY A 137 -16.91 2.37 27.20
N ASP A 138 -16.71 2.79 28.45
CA ASP A 138 -16.22 4.13 28.82
C ASP A 138 -14.82 4.46 28.29
N PHE A 139 -14.04 3.47 27.89
CA PHE A 139 -12.72 3.70 27.28
C PHE A 139 -12.83 4.39 25.92
N ILE A 140 -14.01 4.46 25.28
CA ILE A 140 -14.19 5.06 23.95
C ILE A 140 -13.70 6.52 23.87
N GLY A 141 -13.82 7.26 24.98
CA GLY A 141 -13.35 8.64 25.11
C GLY A 141 -11.84 8.78 25.40
N GLN A 142 -11.12 7.69 25.61
CA GLN A 142 -9.69 7.69 25.88
C GLN A 142 -8.86 7.51 24.59
N PRO A 143 -7.64 8.08 24.51
CA PRO A 143 -6.72 7.85 23.41
C PRO A 143 -6.44 6.36 23.17
N VAL A 144 -6.43 5.95 21.90
CA VAL A 144 -6.22 4.54 21.50
C VAL A 144 -4.84 3.99 21.91
N LYS A 145 -3.84 4.85 22.12
CA LYS A 145 -2.54 4.45 22.66
C LYS A 145 -2.64 3.77 24.04
N ASP A 146 -3.69 4.08 24.81
CA ASP A 146 -3.91 3.56 26.17
C ASP A 146 -4.74 2.26 26.15
N TYR A 147 -5.21 1.84 24.98
CA TYR A 147 -5.99 0.61 24.81
C TYR A 147 -5.09 -0.63 24.83
N SER A 148 -5.60 -1.71 25.42
CA SER A 148 -4.98 -3.03 25.25
C SER A 148 -4.97 -3.44 23.77
N THR A 149 -4.08 -4.35 23.39
CA THR A 149 -4.05 -4.90 22.02
C THR A 149 -5.41 -5.50 21.63
N GLY A 150 -6.10 -6.17 22.55
CA GLY A 150 -7.45 -6.71 22.32
C GLY A 150 -8.47 -5.60 22.02
N MET A 151 -8.52 -4.54 22.83
CA MET A 151 -9.42 -3.40 22.60
C MET A 151 -9.17 -2.73 21.24
N ARG A 152 -7.91 -2.58 20.84
CA ARG A 152 -7.56 -2.01 19.52
C ARG A 152 -8.05 -2.88 18.37
N SER A 153 -7.85 -4.20 18.46
CA SER A 153 -8.38 -5.14 17.47
C SER A 153 -9.90 -5.10 17.39
N ARG A 154 -10.57 -5.07 18.56
CA ARG A 154 -12.03 -5.01 18.64
C ARG A 154 -12.58 -3.74 18.00
N LEU A 155 -12.02 -2.57 18.34
CA LEU A 155 -12.40 -1.29 17.72
C LEU A 155 -12.17 -1.30 16.20
N GLY A 156 -10.98 -1.74 15.78
CA GLY A 156 -10.61 -1.76 14.36
C GLY A 156 -11.55 -2.63 13.53
N PHE A 157 -11.89 -3.82 14.05
CA PHE A 157 -12.86 -4.70 13.41
C PHE A 157 -14.27 -4.09 13.41
N ALA A 158 -14.73 -3.59 14.57
CA ALA A 158 -16.06 -3.00 14.71
C ALA A 158 -16.29 -1.84 13.73
N ILE A 159 -15.32 -0.93 13.60
CA ILE A 159 -15.37 0.17 12.64
C ILE A 159 -15.51 -0.38 11.22
N ALA A 160 -14.64 -1.32 10.83
CA ALA A 160 -14.59 -1.78 9.47
C ALA A 160 -15.83 -2.56 9.02
N VAL A 161 -16.51 -3.27 9.92
CA VAL A 161 -17.75 -4.00 9.60
C VAL A 161 -19.01 -3.12 9.61
N HIS A 162 -19.04 -2.02 10.36
CA HIS A 162 -20.21 -1.12 10.39
C HIS A 162 -20.16 -0.02 9.32
N ILE A 163 -18.99 0.26 8.74
CA ILE A 163 -18.88 1.15 7.58
C ILE A 163 -19.52 0.52 6.31
N ASN A 164 -19.78 -0.79 6.30
CA ASN A 164 -20.45 -1.51 5.21
C ASN A 164 -19.77 -1.37 3.82
N PRO A 165 -18.47 -1.70 3.71
CA PRO A 165 -17.74 -1.64 2.44
C PRO A 165 -18.31 -2.63 1.41
N ASP A 166 -17.96 -2.42 0.15
CA ASP A 166 -18.22 -3.38 -0.93
C ASP A 166 -17.23 -4.56 -0.92
N ILE A 167 -15.98 -4.26 -0.52
CA ILE A 167 -14.88 -5.21 -0.46
C ILE A 167 -14.27 -5.13 0.94
N MET A 168 -14.39 -6.21 1.70
CA MET A 168 -13.82 -6.33 3.04
C MET A 168 -12.52 -7.11 2.98
N ILE A 169 -11.42 -6.50 3.41
CA ILE A 169 -10.10 -7.12 3.42
C ILE A 169 -9.71 -7.37 4.88
N ILE A 170 -9.43 -8.61 5.25
CA ILE A 170 -9.15 -9.01 6.63
C ILE A 170 -7.74 -9.59 6.67
N ASP A 171 -6.79 -8.86 7.25
CA ASP A 171 -5.38 -9.27 7.36
C ASP A 171 -5.03 -9.68 8.80
N GLU A 172 -5.00 -10.98 9.04
CA GLU A 172 -4.69 -11.64 10.32
C GLU A 172 -5.53 -11.16 11.53
N ALA A 173 -6.58 -10.37 11.30
CA ALA A 173 -7.37 -9.67 12.33
C ALA A 173 -8.22 -10.58 13.22
N LEU A 174 -8.48 -11.82 12.80
CA LEU A 174 -9.26 -12.78 13.61
C LEU A 174 -8.47 -13.42 14.75
N SER A 175 -7.19 -13.06 14.95
CA SER A 175 -6.38 -13.55 16.07
C SER A 175 -6.65 -12.78 17.38
N VAL A 176 -7.91 -12.47 17.65
CA VAL A 176 -8.37 -11.89 18.92
C VAL A 176 -8.32 -12.95 20.01
N GLY A 177 -7.95 -12.57 21.24
CA GLY A 177 -7.73 -13.52 22.34
C GLY A 177 -9.01 -14.02 23.04
N ASP A 178 -10.18 -13.55 22.65
CA ASP A 178 -11.48 -13.93 23.22
C ASP A 178 -12.33 -14.66 22.17
N ASP A 179 -12.77 -15.87 22.53
CA ASP A 179 -13.62 -16.74 21.71
C ASP A 179 -14.99 -16.10 21.42
N THR A 180 -15.53 -15.33 22.35
CA THR A 180 -16.82 -14.65 22.19
C THR A 180 -16.74 -13.60 21.09
N PHE A 181 -15.72 -12.74 21.14
CA PHE A 181 -15.50 -11.76 20.08
C PHE A 181 -15.10 -12.41 18.76
N TYR A 182 -14.31 -13.49 18.77
CA TYR A 182 -14.01 -14.26 17.57
C TYR A 182 -15.30 -14.75 16.89
N GLN A 183 -16.26 -15.30 17.65
CA GLN A 183 -17.54 -15.72 17.09
C GLN A 183 -18.34 -14.54 16.51
N LYS A 184 -18.40 -13.40 17.21
CA LYS A 184 -19.01 -12.17 16.66
C LYS A 184 -18.39 -11.76 15.32
N CYS A 185 -17.06 -11.87 15.18
CA CYS A 185 -16.37 -11.58 13.93
C CYS A 185 -16.76 -12.57 12.82
N VAL A 186 -16.77 -13.87 13.12
CA VAL A 186 -17.17 -14.92 12.17
C VAL A 186 -18.62 -14.72 11.71
N ASP A 187 -19.54 -14.46 12.64
CA ASP A 187 -20.94 -14.22 12.33
C ASP A 187 -21.12 -13.01 11.41
N LYS A 188 -20.37 -11.92 11.67
CA LYS A 188 -20.42 -10.72 10.83
C LYS A 188 -19.84 -10.95 9.45
N ILE A 189 -18.74 -11.71 9.34
CA ILE A 189 -18.17 -12.11 8.05
C ILE A 189 -19.18 -12.95 7.24
N MET A 190 -19.86 -13.89 7.89
CA MET A 190 -20.90 -14.71 7.26
C MET A 190 -22.11 -13.87 6.84
N GLU A 191 -22.49 -12.86 7.62
CA GLU A 191 -23.54 -11.90 7.26
C GLU A 191 -23.16 -11.12 5.99
N PHE A 192 -21.93 -10.57 5.93
CA PHE A 192 -21.41 -9.88 4.75
C PHE A 192 -21.41 -10.77 3.50
N LYS A 193 -20.98 -12.03 3.66
CA LYS A 193 -21.01 -13.01 2.57
C LYS A 193 -22.43 -13.26 2.07
N LYS A 194 -23.41 -13.41 2.97
CA LYS A 194 -24.84 -13.57 2.62
C LYS A 194 -25.42 -12.34 1.91
N GLN A 195 -24.92 -11.14 2.22
CA GLN A 195 -25.29 -9.90 1.54
C GLN A 195 -24.66 -9.75 0.14
N GLY A 196 -23.87 -10.72 -0.31
CA GLY A 196 -23.20 -10.67 -1.62
C GLY A 196 -22.02 -9.69 -1.65
N LYS A 197 -21.46 -9.34 -0.49
CA LYS A 197 -20.24 -8.52 -0.40
C LYS A 197 -19.01 -9.38 -0.66
N THR A 198 -17.98 -8.79 -1.27
CA THR A 198 -16.73 -9.49 -1.58
C THR A 198 -15.80 -9.43 -0.36
N ILE A 199 -15.16 -10.56 -0.05
CA ILE A 199 -14.28 -10.67 1.12
C ILE A 199 -12.91 -11.19 0.65
N ILE A 200 -11.85 -10.55 1.11
CA ILE A 200 -10.46 -11.00 0.92
C ILE A 200 -9.90 -11.32 2.30
N PHE A 201 -9.66 -12.59 2.56
CA PHE A 201 -9.25 -13.08 3.87
C PHE A 201 -7.78 -13.51 3.84
N VAL A 202 -6.89 -12.67 4.35
CA VAL A 202 -5.46 -12.95 4.45
C VAL A 202 -5.18 -13.59 5.81
N SER A 203 -4.80 -14.86 5.81
CA SER A 203 -4.54 -15.61 7.03
C SER A 203 -3.55 -16.73 6.81
N HIS A 204 -2.76 -17.03 7.85
CA HIS A 204 -1.96 -18.24 7.93
C HIS A 204 -2.71 -19.39 8.65
N ASN A 205 -3.90 -19.12 9.21
CA ASN A 205 -4.75 -20.13 9.86
C ASN A 205 -5.68 -20.80 8.83
N LEU A 206 -5.28 -21.99 8.37
CA LEU A 206 -6.00 -22.72 7.32
C LEU A 206 -7.40 -23.16 7.73
N ARG A 207 -7.69 -23.37 9.02
CA ARG A 207 -9.05 -23.74 9.47
C ARG A 207 -10.03 -22.59 9.27
N GLN A 208 -9.58 -21.36 9.54
CA GLN A 208 -10.39 -20.16 9.29
C GLN A 208 -10.61 -19.96 7.79
N VAL A 209 -9.57 -20.19 6.98
CA VAL A 209 -9.67 -20.12 5.52
C VAL A 209 -10.70 -21.13 4.99
N GLU A 210 -10.63 -22.39 5.42
CA GLU A 210 -11.59 -23.43 5.05
C GLU A 210 -13.03 -23.12 5.47
N LEU A 211 -13.21 -22.47 6.63
CA LEU A 211 -14.54 -22.12 7.13
C LEU A 211 -15.15 -20.95 6.35
N LEU A 212 -14.35 -19.95 5.97
CA LEU A 212 -14.84 -18.65 5.50
C LEU A 212 -14.76 -18.47 3.98
N CYS A 213 -13.79 -19.09 3.31
CA CYS A 213 -13.43 -18.79 1.92
C CYS A 213 -13.99 -19.82 0.94
N ASP A 214 -14.43 -19.34 -0.23
CA ASP A 214 -14.86 -20.17 -1.36
C ASP A 214 -13.67 -20.64 -2.19
N ARG A 215 -12.75 -19.72 -2.47
CA ARG A 215 -11.50 -19.97 -3.20
C ARG A 215 -10.30 -19.49 -2.41
N VAL A 216 -9.13 -19.99 -2.78
CA VAL A 216 -7.86 -19.62 -2.15
C VAL A 216 -6.81 -19.31 -3.21
N ALA A 217 -6.06 -18.24 -2.96
CA ALA A 217 -4.86 -17.84 -3.66
C ALA A 217 -3.62 -18.16 -2.79
N TRP A 218 -2.73 -19.02 -3.28
CA TRP A 218 -1.50 -19.39 -2.58
C TRP A 218 -0.33 -18.54 -3.06
N MET A 219 0.10 -17.62 -2.20
CA MET A 219 1.28 -16.78 -2.38
C MET A 219 2.56 -17.44 -1.85
N HIS A 220 3.64 -17.33 -2.62
CA HIS A 220 4.96 -17.86 -2.26
C HIS A 220 6.09 -16.99 -2.78
N PHE A 221 6.80 -16.29 -1.88
CA PHE A 221 7.91 -15.38 -2.20
C PHE A 221 7.64 -14.42 -3.37
N GLY A 222 6.44 -13.84 -3.43
CA GLY A 222 6.03 -12.88 -4.45
C GLY A 222 5.45 -13.48 -5.72
N ASP A 223 5.43 -14.81 -5.85
CA ASP A 223 4.73 -15.53 -6.90
C ASP A 223 3.36 -16.02 -6.40
N LEU A 224 2.39 -16.11 -7.31
CA LEU A 224 1.11 -16.77 -7.07
C LEU A 224 1.21 -18.18 -7.64
N LEU A 225 1.31 -19.19 -6.76
CA LEU A 225 1.54 -20.58 -7.19
C LEU A 225 0.28 -21.28 -7.64
N GLU A 226 -0.84 -20.98 -7.00
CA GLU A 226 -2.11 -21.66 -7.24
C GLU A 226 -3.26 -20.73 -6.87
N VAL A 227 -4.34 -20.78 -7.66
CA VAL A 227 -5.64 -20.22 -7.30
C VAL A 227 -6.71 -21.25 -7.63
N GLY A 228 -7.49 -21.66 -6.64
CA GLY A 228 -8.47 -22.73 -6.82
C GLY A 228 -9.50 -22.77 -5.71
N GLU A 229 -10.32 -23.82 -5.74
CA GLU A 229 -11.28 -24.13 -4.68
C GLU A 229 -10.56 -24.32 -3.35
N THR A 230 -11.13 -23.77 -2.27
CA THR A 230 -10.48 -23.73 -0.96
C THR A 230 -9.95 -25.08 -0.51
N LYS A 231 -10.76 -26.14 -0.62
CA LYS A 231 -10.38 -27.48 -0.16
C LYS A 231 -9.13 -28.02 -0.86
N GLU A 232 -9.11 -27.95 -2.19
CA GLU A 232 -8.02 -28.49 -3.01
C GLU A 232 -6.71 -27.71 -2.79
N THR A 233 -6.77 -26.38 -2.89
CA THR A 233 -5.57 -25.53 -2.74
C THR A 233 -5.03 -25.55 -1.31
N VAL A 234 -5.89 -25.66 -0.28
CA VAL A 234 -5.44 -25.83 1.11
C VAL A 234 -4.75 -27.18 1.31
N ASP A 235 -5.25 -28.26 0.70
CA ASP A 235 -4.62 -29.58 0.79
C ASP A 235 -3.25 -29.62 0.09
N HIS A 236 -3.11 -28.98 -1.08
CA HIS A 236 -1.82 -28.78 -1.75
C HIS A 236 -0.84 -27.99 -0.86
N TYR A 237 -1.29 -26.88 -0.27
CA TYR A 237 -0.48 -26.08 0.64
C TYR A 237 -0.06 -26.86 1.90
N ARG A 238 -0.97 -27.65 2.49
CA ARG A 238 -0.68 -28.50 3.66
C ARG A 238 0.38 -29.53 3.34
N LYS A 239 0.26 -30.20 2.19
CA LYS A 239 1.23 -31.17 1.71
C LYS A 239 2.60 -30.51 1.56
N PHE A 240 2.68 -29.38 0.85
CA PHE A 240 3.91 -28.61 0.73
C PHE A 240 4.49 -28.22 2.10
N SER A 241 3.67 -27.69 3.02
CA SER A 241 4.15 -27.27 4.33
C SER A 241 4.63 -28.45 5.18
N LYS A 242 3.99 -29.62 5.09
CA LYS A 242 4.38 -30.83 5.79
C LYS A 242 5.72 -31.34 5.25
N ASP A 243 5.83 -31.45 3.94
CA ASP A 243 7.04 -31.90 3.25
C ASP A 243 8.21 -30.95 3.54
N PHE A 244 7.98 -29.64 3.48
CA PHE A 244 8.99 -28.62 3.80
C PHE A 244 9.44 -28.65 5.27
N LYS A 245 8.52 -28.91 6.21
CA LYS A 245 8.86 -29.05 7.64
C LYS A 245 9.64 -30.33 7.94
N ALA A 246 9.42 -31.40 7.17
CA ALA A 246 10.15 -32.66 7.30
C ALA A 246 11.60 -32.57 6.79
N GLN A 247 11.95 -31.56 5.98
CA GLN A 247 13.31 -31.34 5.51
C GLN A 247 14.24 -30.83 6.62
N THR A 248 15.55 -31.05 6.43
CA THR A 248 16.58 -30.57 7.36
C THR A 248 16.59 -29.05 7.49
N ALA A 249 17.00 -28.54 8.66
CA ALA A 249 17.14 -27.09 8.87
C ALA A 249 18.09 -26.43 7.84
N ALA A 250 19.15 -27.14 7.43
CA ALA A 250 20.08 -26.70 6.40
C ALA A 250 19.40 -26.56 5.03
N TYR A 251 18.59 -27.55 4.61
CA TYR A 251 17.82 -27.47 3.38
C TYR A 251 16.83 -26.31 3.41
N ARG A 252 16.06 -26.18 4.50
CA ARG A 252 15.06 -25.11 4.66
C ARG A 252 15.70 -23.73 4.58
N LYS A 253 16.86 -23.53 5.23
CA LYS A 253 17.63 -22.29 5.15
C LYS A 253 18.12 -22.03 3.72
N LYS A 254 18.70 -23.04 3.06
CA LYS A 254 19.15 -22.92 1.66
C LYS A 254 18.00 -22.55 0.72
N TYR A 255 16.83 -23.19 0.89
CA TYR A 255 15.62 -22.90 0.12
C TYR A 255 15.15 -21.46 0.31
N GLN A 256 15.05 -20.99 1.56
CA GLN A 256 14.65 -19.62 1.86
C GLN A 256 15.64 -18.58 1.30
N VAL A 257 16.95 -18.86 1.38
CA VAL A 257 17.99 -17.99 0.80
C VAL A 257 17.86 -17.95 -0.72
N GLY A 258 17.65 -19.10 -1.38
CA GLY A 258 17.43 -19.18 -2.82
C GLY A 258 16.21 -18.36 -3.25
N LYS A 259 15.07 -18.53 -2.57
CA LYS A 259 13.86 -17.78 -2.88
C LYS A 259 13.97 -16.27 -2.64
N LYS A 260 14.67 -15.84 -1.58
CA LYS A 260 14.96 -14.42 -1.36
C LYS A 260 15.90 -13.85 -2.42
N LYS A 261 16.85 -14.65 -2.90
CA LYS A 261 17.72 -14.26 -4.02
C LYS A 261 16.91 -14.10 -5.31
N GLU A 262 15.99 -15.01 -5.62
CA GLU A 262 15.04 -14.85 -6.74
C GLU A 262 14.19 -13.57 -6.63
N GLN A 263 13.81 -13.16 -5.41
CA GLN A 263 13.12 -11.88 -5.19
C GLN A 263 14.02 -10.66 -5.40
N ALA A 264 15.31 -10.75 -5.09
CA ALA A 264 16.26 -9.66 -5.31
C ALA A 264 16.66 -9.55 -6.78
N ASP A 265 16.86 -10.69 -7.45
CA ASP A 265 17.35 -10.79 -8.83
C ASP A 265 16.23 -10.70 -9.88
N PHE A 266 14.96 -10.53 -9.47
CA PHE A 266 13.84 -10.42 -10.41
C PHE A 266 14.02 -9.19 -11.32
N ASP A 267 14.09 -9.45 -12.63
CA ASP A 267 14.27 -8.42 -13.65
C ASP A 267 12.94 -8.14 -14.35
N ILE A 268 12.40 -6.94 -14.09
CA ILE A 268 11.15 -6.47 -14.69
C ILE A 268 11.23 -6.35 -16.22
N VAL A 269 12.40 -6.03 -16.77
CA VAL A 269 12.60 -5.88 -18.22
C VAL A 269 12.62 -7.25 -18.88
N ALA A 270 13.26 -8.24 -18.24
CA ALA A 270 13.20 -9.63 -18.71
C ALA A 270 11.77 -10.18 -18.64
N TYR A 271 11.04 -9.88 -17.56
CA TYR A 271 9.63 -10.28 -17.41
C TYR A 271 8.72 -9.63 -18.47
N GLU A 272 8.91 -8.33 -18.77
CA GLU A 272 8.19 -7.67 -19.87
C GLU A 272 8.47 -8.36 -21.21
N ARG A 273 9.72 -8.72 -21.51
CA ARG A 273 10.06 -9.46 -22.75
C ARG A 273 9.37 -10.81 -22.82
N GLN A 274 9.32 -11.55 -21.71
CA GLN A 274 8.59 -12.81 -21.62
C GLN A 274 7.10 -12.62 -21.96
N LEU A 275 6.44 -11.64 -21.34
CA LEU A 275 5.03 -11.33 -21.62
C LEU A 275 4.79 -10.94 -23.09
N VAL A 276 5.74 -10.26 -23.72
CA VAL A 276 5.69 -9.94 -25.15
C VAL A 276 5.78 -11.20 -26.01
N GLU A 277 6.65 -12.13 -25.67
CA GLU A 277 6.82 -13.39 -26.40
C GLU A 277 5.60 -14.30 -26.26
N GLU A 278 5.05 -14.41 -25.05
CA GLU A 278 3.80 -15.15 -24.80
C GLU A 278 2.65 -14.54 -25.61
N LYS A 279 2.43 -13.24 -25.49
CA LYS A 279 1.32 -12.56 -26.18
C LYS A 279 1.49 -12.50 -27.71
N ALA A 280 2.72 -12.55 -28.22
CA ALA A 280 2.97 -12.59 -29.66
C ALA A 280 2.65 -13.95 -30.29
N LYS A 281 2.62 -15.05 -29.52
CA LYS A 281 2.20 -16.36 -30.02
C LYS A 281 0.71 -16.41 -30.34
N ASP A 282 -0.09 -15.66 -29.58
CA ASP A 282 -1.56 -15.67 -29.68
C ASP A 282 -2.12 -14.47 -30.45
N SER A 283 -1.26 -13.63 -31.08
CA SER A 283 -1.69 -12.39 -31.72
C SER A 283 -1.19 -12.26 -33.16
N ASP A 284 -2.08 -11.89 -34.08
CA ASP A 284 -1.75 -11.53 -35.46
C ASP A 284 -1.01 -10.19 -35.61
N LYS A 285 -0.74 -9.49 -34.49
CA LYS A 285 -0.07 -8.18 -34.50
C LYS A 285 1.43 -8.34 -34.63
N SER A 286 2.09 -7.34 -35.22
CA SER A 286 3.56 -7.29 -35.25
C SER A 286 4.14 -7.30 -33.82
N LYS A 287 5.32 -7.93 -33.65
CA LYS A 287 6.02 -7.99 -32.35
C LYS A 287 6.22 -6.61 -31.71
N GLN A 288 6.44 -5.58 -32.53
CA GLN A 288 6.55 -4.20 -32.05
C GLN A 288 5.22 -3.64 -31.51
N ALA A 289 4.09 -3.94 -32.16
CA ALA A 289 2.77 -3.54 -31.68
C ALA A 289 2.40 -4.28 -30.38
N VAL A 290 2.71 -5.57 -30.29
CA VAL A 290 2.55 -6.37 -29.06
C VAL A 290 3.40 -5.79 -27.94
N SER A 291 4.69 -5.50 -28.20
CA SER A 291 5.59 -4.88 -27.23
C SER A 291 5.06 -3.55 -26.69
N ARG A 292 4.61 -2.63 -27.56
CA ARG A 292 3.98 -1.37 -27.11
C ARG A 292 2.72 -1.60 -26.29
N GLN A 293 1.92 -2.62 -26.63
CA GLN A 293 0.70 -2.96 -25.90
C GLN A 293 1.03 -3.48 -24.50
N VAL A 294 1.99 -4.41 -24.37
CA VAL A 294 2.42 -4.95 -23.07
C VAL A 294 3.02 -3.85 -22.20
N HIS A 295 3.92 -3.05 -22.76
CA HIS A 295 4.51 -1.89 -22.06
C HIS A 295 3.43 -0.95 -21.53
N ARG A 296 2.45 -0.60 -22.38
CA ARG A 296 1.33 0.23 -21.97
C ARG A 296 0.53 -0.43 -20.85
N THR A 297 0.21 -1.72 -20.95
CA THR A 297 -0.52 -2.43 -19.89
C THR A 297 0.24 -2.40 -18.56
N LEU A 298 1.55 -2.63 -18.56
CA LEU A 298 2.35 -2.64 -17.33
C LEU A 298 2.48 -1.27 -16.67
N TYR A 299 2.53 -0.18 -17.43
CA TYR A 299 2.89 1.14 -16.91
C TYR A 299 1.76 2.19 -16.96
N LYS A 300 0.61 1.91 -17.59
CA LYS A 300 -0.47 2.90 -17.78
C LYS A 300 -0.97 3.53 -16.47
N GLN A 301 -1.13 2.75 -15.40
CA GLN A 301 -1.66 3.25 -14.12
C GLN A 301 -0.60 3.96 -13.26
N ILE A 302 0.69 3.85 -13.59
CA ILE A 302 1.79 4.41 -12.80
C ILE A 302 2.39 5.66 -13.44
N LEU A 303 2.38 5.74 -14.78
CA LEU A 303 2.89 6.92 -15.48
C LEU A 303 1.97 8.12 -15.21
N PRO A 304 2.51 9.27 -14.75
CA PRO A 304 1.72 10.49 -14.66
C PRO A 304 1.18 10.83 -16.04
N GLU A 305 -0.10 11.24 -16.09
CA GLU A 305 -0.69 11.70 -17.35
C GLU A 305 0.20 12.80 -17.96
N LYS A 306 0.33 12.78 -19.29
CA LYS A 306 1.09 13.82 -19.99
C LYS A 306 0.51 15.18 -19.59
N MET A 307 1.35 16.04 -19.02
CA MET A 307 0.96 17.39 -18.64
C MET A 307 0.31 18.10 -19.82
N THR A 308 -0.87 18.67 -19.60
CA THR A 308 -1.53 19.50 -20.61
C THR A 308 -0.65 20.71 -20.95
N ILE A 309 -0.85 21.31 -22.12
CA ILE A 309 -0.11 22.52 -22.53
C ILE A 309 -0.26 23.63 -21.47
N ALA A 310 -1.46 23.80 -20.91
CA ALA A 310 -1.72 24.76 -19.84
C ALA A 310 -0.88 24.46 -18.59
N THR A 311 -0.84 23.21 -18.13
CA THR A 311 -0.04 22.81 -16.97
C THR A 311 1.45 23.05 -17.19
N LYS A 312 1.95 22.83 -18.41
CA LYS A 312 3.34 23.13 -18.79
C LYS A 312 3.65 24.63 -18.74
N LEU A 313 2.74 25.47 -19.23
CA LEU A 313 2.90 26.92 -19.23
C LEU A 313 2.90 27.47 -17.79
N VAL A 314 1.96 27.01 -16.94
CA VAL A 314 1.91 27.37 -15.52
C VAL A 314 3.20 26.96 -14.80
N MET A 315 3.70 25.74 -15.03
CA MET A 315 4.98 25.28 -14.47
C MET A 315 6.15 26.14 -14.93
N LEU A 316 6.22 26.53 -16.21
CA LEU A 316 7.28 27.39 -16.72
C LEU A 316 7.26 28.77 -16.04
N VAL A 317 6.08 29.37 -15.87
CA VAL A 317 5.92 30.63 -15.14
C VAL A 317 6.33 30.47 -13.68
N ALA A 318 5.91 29.39 -13.00
CA ALA A 318 6.30 29.13 -11.61
C ALA A 318 7.82 28.96 -11.44
N ILE A 319 8.49 28.27 -12.38
CA ILE A 319 9.96 28.12 -12.38
C ILE A 319 10.64 29.47 -12.57
N VAL A 320 10.18 30.29 -13.53
CA VAL A 320 10.73 31.63 -13.77
C VAL A 320 10.57 32.52 -12.54
N LEU A 321 9.38 32.53 -11.92
CA LEU A 321 9.13 33.27 -10.68
C LEU A 321 9.99 32.76 -9.53
N PHE A 322 10.12 31.44 -9.36
CA PHE A 322 10.97 30.85 -8.33
C PHE A 322 12.44 31.28 -8.49
N VAL A 323 12.97 31.22 -9.72
CA VAL A 323 14.33 31.66 -10.03
C VAL A 323 14.48 33.17 -9.75
N PHE A 324 13.51 33.99 -10.18
CA PHE A 324 13.51 35.42 -9.91
C PHE A 324 13.55 35.72 -8.41
N PHE A 325 12.64 35.15 -7.61
CA PHE A 325 12.62 35.36 -6.16
C PHE A 325 13.84 34.79 -5.44
N ALA A 326 14.39 33.67 -5.92
CA ALA A 326 15.65 33.14 -5.40
C ALA A 326 16.82 34.10 -5.65
N LEU A 327 16.90 34.71 -6.84
CA LEU A 327 17.90 35.73 -7.16
C LEU A 327 17.72 37.00 -6.34
N VAL A 328 16.48 37.47 -6.15
CA VAL A 328 16.19 38.62 -5.27
C VAL A 328 16.70 38.33 -3.86
N ASN A 329 16.37 37.16 -3.31
CA ASN A 329 16.80 36.75 -1.98
C ASN A 329 18.33 36.64 -1.85
N VAL A 330 19.02 36.08 -2.85
CA VAL A 330 20.49 35.96 -2.86
C VAL A 330 21.16 37.32 -3.03
N SER A 331 20.60 38.20 -3.84
CA SER A 331 21.14 39.54 -4.09
C SER A 331 21.04 40.45 -2.87
N GLY A 332 20.10 40.18 -1.96
CA GLY A 332 19.82 41.02 -0.79
C GLY A 332 19.00 42.28 -1.09
N HIS A 333 18.53 42.43 -2.33
CA HIS A 333 17.71 43.57 -2.75
C HIS A 333 16.22 43.31 -2.53
N SER A 334 15.43 44.39 -2.46
CA SER A 334 13.98 44.26 -2.44
C SER A 334 13.46 43.83 -3.81
N VAL A 335 12.29 43.20 -3.82
CA VAL A 335 11.58 42.83 -5.05
C VAL A 335 11.35 44.06 -5.94
N THR A 336 11.01 45.22 -5.35
CA THR A 336 10.79 46.47 -6.10
C THR A 336 12.06 46.93 -6.82
N SER A 337 13.20 46.93 -6.14
CA SER A 337 14.48 47.31 -6.73
C SER A 337 14.93 46.36 -7.83
N ALA A 338 14.66 45.06 -7.70
CA ALA A 338 14.96 44.07 -8.73
C ALA A 338 14.06 44.19 -9.97
N ILE A 339 12.81 44.62 -9.81
CA ILE A 339 11.89 44.90 -10.94
C ILE A 339 12.33 46.17 -11.68
N GLU A 340 12.69 47.22 -10.95
CA GLU A 340 13.12 48.50 -11.53
C GLU A 340 14.50 48.40 -12.18
N ASN A 341 15.43 47.66 -11.58
CA ASN A 341 16.81 47.50 -12.05
C ASN A 341 17.24 46.02 -12.00
N PRO A 342 16.91 45.21 -13.02
CA PRO A 342 17.20 43.77 -13.01
C PRO A 342 18.70 43.42 -13.01
N THR A 343 19.58 44.35 -13.38
CA THR A 343 21.05 44.18 -13.31
C THR A 343 21.55 43.96 -11.89
N VAL A 344 20.80 44.44 -10.89
CA VAL A 344 21.09 44.31 -9.47
C VAL A 344 21.08 42.84 -9.01
N LEU A 345 20.32 41.97 -9.67
CA LEU A 345 20.30 40.53 -9.40
C LEU A 345 21.66 39.86 -9.64
N LEU A 346 22.53 40.45 -10.48
CA LEU A 346 23.88 39.97 -10.77
C LEU A 346 24.93 40.59 -9.83
N HIS A 347 24.57 41.58 -9.02
CA HIS A 347 25.45 42.32 -8.13
C HIS A 347 24.98 42.19 -6.67
N PRO A 348 25.22 41.04 -6.01
CA PRO A 348 24.82 40.85 -4.62
C PRO A 348 25.50 41.88 -3.69
N VAL A 349 24.77 42.34 -2.68
CA VAL A 349 25.33 43.23 -1.65
C VAL A 349 26.35 42.45 -0.83
N ASN A 350 27.64 42.80 -0.95
CA ASN A 350 28.67 42.30 -0.03
C ASN A 350 28.41 42.87 1.37
N HIS A 351 27.81 42.06 2.26
CA HIS A 351 27.83 42.33 3.69
C HIS A 351 29.27 42.20 4.21
N TYR A 352 30.08 43.24 4.05
CA TYR A 352 31.28 43.39 4.87
C TYR A 352 30.83 43.56 6.32
N ILE A 353 30.93 42.49 7.11
CA ILE A 353 30.91 42.59 8.57
C ILE A 353 32.14 43.40 8.94
N LYS A 354 31.95 44.71 9.11
CA LYS A 354 33.00 45.61 9.59
C LYS A 354 33.33 45.17 11.01
N SER A 355 34.44 44.46 11.18
CA SER A 355 35.04 44.22 12.49
C SER A 355 35.57 45.55 13.02
N GLN A 356 34.68 46.45 13.46
CA GLN A 356 35.08 47.59 14.28
C GLN A 356 35.17 47.12 15.73
N SER A 357 36.25 46.41 15.99
CA SER A 357 36.92 46.46 17.29
C SER A 357 37.33 47.90 17.58
N VAL A 358 37.10 48.31 18.82
CA VAL A 358 37.75 49.44 19.53
C VAL A 358 37.29 50.85 19.15
N LEU A 359 36.38 51.38 19.96
CA LEU A 359 36.57 52.68 20.62
C LEU A 359 36.02 52.59 22.05
N PHE A 360 36.68 51.78 22.89
CA PHE A 360 36.80 52.16 24.30
C PHE A 360 37.73 53.36 24.31
N ASN A 361 37.18 54.57 24.39
CA ASN A 361 37.97 55.73 24.75
C ASN A 361 37.39 56.31 26.03
N SER A 362 38.23 56.17 27.05
CA SER A 362 38.13 56.69 28.41
C SER A 362 37.75 58.17 28.45
N LYS A 363 36.79 58.51 29.30
CA LYS A 363 36.92 59.59 30.28
C LYS A 363 36.26 59.18 31.57
#